data_AF-A0A536DJA5-F1
#
_entry.id   AF-A0A536DJA5-F1
#
_cell.length_a   1.000
_cell.length_b   1.000
_cell.length_c   1.000
_cell.angle_alpha   90.00
_cell.angle_beta   90.00
_cell.angle_gamma   90.00
#
_symmetry.space_group_name_H-M   'P 1'
#
loop_
_entity.id
_entity.type
_entity.pdbx_description
1 polymer ?
#
loop_
_entity_poly.entity_id
_entity_poly.type
_entity_poly.pdbx_seq_one_letter_code
_entity_poly.pdbx_strand_id
1 'polypeptide(L)'
;SGTKLAAIVSRLEKSGYDIGGEELKRVPPPWPQDHPRAELLRRKSLYVWKNYGLKPWLGSSSARKYVVKTWTDAQPLNDWFKKNL
;
A
#
# COMPACT_ATOMS: atom_id res chain seq x y z
N SER A 1 -3.02 5.54 13.82
CA SER A 1 -4.13 6.45 13.47
C SER A 1 -3.93 7.10 12.11
N GLY A 2 -5.02 7.46 11.42
CA GLY A 2 -5.09 7.44 9.96
C GLY A 2 -4.24 8.45 9.17
N THR A 3 -3.81 9.60 9.73
CA THR A 3 -2.85 10.50 9.05
C THR A 3 -1.51 9.80 8.77
N LYS A 4 -1.05 8.97 9.73
CA LYS A 4 0.19 8.18 9.55
C LYS A 4 0.02 7.13 8.45
N LEU A 5 -1.15 6.49 8.34
CA LEU A 5 -1.43 5.54 7.27
C LEU A 5 -1.39 6.25 5.90
N ALA A 6 -2.03 7.41 5.78
CA ALA A 6 -2.01 8.20 4.55
C ALA A 6 -0.59 8.59 4.12
N ALA A 7 0.26 8.98 5.07
CA ALA A 7 1.67 9.27 4.78
C ALA A 7 2.46 8.03 4.32
N ILE A 8 2.22 6.86 4.92
CA ILE A 8 2.86 5.61 4.51
C ILE A 8 2.45 5.21 3.09
N VAL A 9 1.15 5.23 2.81
CA VAL A 9 0.58 4.89 1.48
C VAL A 9 1.13 5.85 0.42
N SER A 10 1.06 7.16 0.66
CA SER A 10 1.59 8.16 -0.28
C SER A 10 3.08 7.98 -0.58
N ARG A 11 3.89 7.60 0.42
CA ARG A 11 5.32 7.32 0.20
C ARG A 11 5.53 6.08 -0.66
N LEU A 12 4.74 5.03 -0.46
CA LEU A 12 4.81 3.79 -1.25
C LEU A 12 4.40 4.04 -2.70
N GLU A 13 3.31 4.77 -2.93
CA GLU A 13 2.89 5.20 -4.27
C GLU A 13 3.98 6.00 -4.98
N LYS A 14 4.57 7.00 -4.31
CA LYS A 14 5.70 7.78 -4.83
C LYS A 14 6.95 6.93 -5.14
N SER A 15 7.08 5.77 -4.49
CA SER A 15 8.16 4.80 -4.73
C SER A 15 7.81 3.79 -5.86
N GLY A 16 6.67 3.98 -6.52
CA GLY A 16 6.18 3.16 -7.62
C GLY A 16 5.59 1.83 -7.16
N TYR A 17 4.95 1.81 -5.99
CA TYR A 17 4.11 0.70 -5.55
C TYR A 17 2.64 1.00 -5.85
N ASP A 18 1.90 -0.01 -6.25
CA ASP A 18 0.46 0.06 -6.47
C ASP A 18 -0.29 -0.32 -5.18
N ILE A 19 -1.43 0.34 -4.93
CA ILE A 19 -2.29 0.06 -3.78
C ILE A 19 -3.44 -0.85 -4.20
N GLY A 20 -3.41 -2.08 -3.71
CA GLY A 20 -4.47 -3.06 -3.92
C GLY A 20 -5.38 -3.24 -2.71
N GLY A 21 -6.36 -4.14 -2.86
CA GLY A 21 -7.34 -4.47 -1.84
C GLY A 21 -8.77 -4.15 -2.29
N GLU A 22 -9.75 -4.74 -1.61
CA GLU A 22 -11.16 -4.50 -1.88
C GLU A 22 -11.55 -3.10 -1.39
N GLU A 23 -12.32 -2.37 -2.19
CA GLU A 23 -12.82 -1.05 -1.85
C GLU A 23 -14.34 -0.92 -2.03
N LEU A 24 -14.94 -0.06 -1.23
CA LEU A 24 -16.30 0.41 -1.37
C LEU A 24 -16.38 1.45 -2.49
N LYS A 25 -17.52 1.53 -3.18
CA LYS A 25 -17.76 2.55 -4.20
C LYS A 25 -17.79 3.97 -3.64
N ARG A 26 -18.32 4.13 -2.42
CA ARG A 26 -18.53 5.42 -1.74
C ARG A 26 -17.91 5.43 -0.36
N VAL A 27 -17.57 6.61 0.14
CA VAL A 27 -17.09 6.78 1.52
C VAL A 27 -18.19 6.33 2.48
N PRO A 28 -17.89 5.45 3.46
CA PRO A 28 -18.90 4.99 4.39
C PRO A 28 -19.30 6.10 5.39
N PRO A 29 -20.58 6.14 5.84
CA PRO A 29 -21.02 7.00 6.93
C PRO A 29 -20.20 6.74 8.23
N PRO A 30 -20.08 7.73 9.13
CA PRO A 30 -20.69 9.07 9.09
C PRO A 30 -19.86 10.12 8.32
N TRP A 31 -18.82 9.71 7.58
CA TRP A 31 -17.89 10.64 6.96
C TRP A 31 -18.45 11.28 5.67
N PRO A 32 -18.11 12.54 5.38
CA PRO A 32 -18.51 13.18 4.12
C PRO A 32 -17.75 12.58 2.93
N GLN A 33 -18.33 12.64 1.74
CA GLN A 33 -17.74 12.01 0.54
C GLN A 33 -16.43 12.68 0.09
N ASP A 34 -16.24 13.96 0.40
CA ASP A 34 -15.05 14.77 0.11
C ASP A 34 -14.02 14.76 1.25
N HIS A 35 -14.14 13.85 2.21
CA HIS A 35 -13.19 13.74 3.31
C HIS A 35 -11.75 13.62 2.78
N PRO A 36 -10.74 14.30 3.39
CA PRO A 36 -9.37 14.34 2.89
C PRO A 36 -8.66 12.97 2.80
N ARG A 37 -9.26 11.93 3.39
CA ARG A 37 -8.80 10.53 3.34
C ARG A 37 -9.87 9.59 2.76
N ALA A 38 -10.77 10.10 1.93
CA ALA A 38 -11.88 9.36 1.32
C ALA A 38 -11.41 8.04 0.70
N GLU A 39 -10.33 8.08 -0.09
CA GLU A 39 -9.74 6.89 -0.72
C GLU A 39 -9.42 5.78 0.27
N LEU A 40 -8.81 6.10 1.42
CA LEU A 40 -8.49 5.12 2.45
C LEU A 40 -9.70 4.67 3.24
N LEU A 41 -10.68 5.54 3.47
CA LEU A 41 -11.93 5.18 4.15
C LEU A 41 -12.77 4.18 3.34
N ARG A 42 -12.61 4.14 2.02
CA ARG A 42 -13.27 3.16 1.16
C ARG A 42 -12.63 1.78 1.21
N ARG A 43 -11.39 1.65 1.69
CA ARG A 43 -10.64 0.39 1.67
C ARG A 43 -11.16 -0.56 2.76
N LYS A 44 -11.69 -1.71 2.34
CA LYS A 44 -12.03 -2.83 3.22
C LYS A 44 -10.81 -3.69 3.53
N SER A 45 -9.92 -3.80 2.55
CA SER A 45 -8.58 -4.36 2.70
C SER A 45 -7.59 -3.48 1.96
N LEU A 46 -6.32 -3.54 2.36
CA LEU A 46 -5.26 -2.75 1.75
C LEU A 46 -3.96 -3.54 1.75
N TYR A 47 -3.34 -3.63 0.59
CA TYR A 47 -1.98 -4.14 0.42
C TYR A 47 -1.24 -3.31 -0.60
N VAL A 48 0.08 -3.45 -0.64
CA VAL A 48 0.90 -2.86 -1.71
C VAL A 48 1.60 -3.95 -2.49
N TRP A 49 1.79 -3.68 -3.77
CA TRP A 49 2.52 -4.58 -4.65
C TRP A 49 3.28 -3.77 -5.69
N LYS A 50 4.20 -4.43 -6.41
CA LYS A 50 4.96 -3.80 -7.48
C LYS A 50 5.11 -4.77 -8.62
N ASN A 51 4.62 -4.37 -9.80
CA ASN A 51 4.93 -5.08 -11.01
C ASN A 51 6.31 -4.64 -11.53
N TYR A 52 7.28 -5.53 -11.49
CA TYR A 52 8.59 -5.26 -12.08
C TYR A 52 8.63 -5.48 -13.60
N GLY A 53 7.62 -6.16 -14.18
CA GLY A 53 7.62 -6.60 -15.57
C GLY A 53 8.71 -7.63 -15.87
N LEU A 54 8.91 -7.93 -17.16
CA LEU A 54 10.02 -8.76 -17.60
C LEU A 54 11.33 -7.97 -17.53
N LYS A 55 12.22 -8.40 -16.64
CA LYS A 55 13.54 -7.78 -16.44
C LYS A 55 14.65 -8.83 -16.53
N PRO A 56 15.84 -8.50 -17.05
CA PRO A 56 16.94 -9.46 -17.20
C PRO A 56 17.35 -10.16 -15.91
N TRP A 57 17.21 -9.49 -14.76
CA TRP A 57 17.57 -10.04 -13.46
C TRP A 57 16.55 -11.04 -12.90
N LEU A 58 15.35 -11.16 -13.48
CA LEU A 58 14.23 -11.91 -12.89
C LEU A 58 14.51 -13.41 -12.77
N GLY A 59 15.22 -13.99 -13.74
CA GLY A 59 15.63 -15.39 -13.73
C GLY A 59 16.96 -15.67 -13.01
N SER A 60 17.50 -14.69 -12.28
CA SER A 60 18.82 -14.78 -11.65
C SER A 60 18.72 -14.68 -10.12
N SER A 61 19.82 -14.99 -9.42
CA SER A 61 19.95 -14.79 -7.97
C SER A 61 19.73 -13.32 -7.55
N SER A 62 19.88 -12.36 -8.46
CA SER A 62 19.61 -10.94 -8.20
C SER A 62 18.13 -10.65 -7.93
N ALA A 63 17.19 -11.50 -8.38
CA ALA A 63 15.76 -11.33 -8.11
C ALA A 63 15.46 -11.23 -6.60
N ARG A 64 16.21 -11.95 -5.76
CA ARG A 64 16.09 -11.90 -4.30
C ARG A 64 16.19 -10.48 -3.76
N LYS A 65 17.09 -9.63 -4.31
CA LYS A 65 17.25 -8.24 -3.89
C LYS A 65 15.95 -7.45 -4.04
N TYR A 66 15.23 -7.62 -5.15
CA TYR A 66 13.99 -6.89 -5.44
C TYR A 66 12.81 -7.41 -4.62
N VAL A 67 12.73 -8.72 -4.39
CA VAL A 67 11.73 -9.32 -3.50
C VAL A 67 11.92 -8.80 -2.08
N VAL A 68 13.14 -8.91 -1.53
CA VAL A 68 13.46 -8.42 -0.18
C VAL A 68 13.19 -6.93 -0.08
N LYS A 69 13.60 -6.13 -1.07
CA LYS A 69 13.33 -4.68 -1.09
C LYS A 69 11.83 -4.39 -1.00
N THR A 70 11.01 -5.11 -1.77
CA THR A 70 9.55 -4.93 -1.77
C THR A 70 8.96 -5.18 -0.38
N TRP A 71 9.39 -6.24 0.28
CA TRP A 71 8.94 -6.57 1.64
C TRP A 71 9.43 -5.56 2.67
N THR A 72 10.70 -5.14 2.58
CA THR A 72 11.29 -4.14 3.49
C THR A 72 10.62 -2.78 3.33
N ASP A 73 10.38 -2.32 2.10
CA ASP A 73 9.70 -1.05 1.84
C ASP A 73 8.26 -1.05 2.41
N ALA A 74 7.56 -2.20 2.32
CA ALA A 74 6.21 -2.37 2.85
C ALA A 74 6.16 -2.52 4.39
N GLN A 75 7.29 -2.72 5.07
CA GLN A 75 7.34 -2.96 6.51
C GLN A 75 6.60 -1.90 7.35
N PRO A 76 6.74 -0.58 7.08
CA PRO A 76 6.03 0.43 7.87
C PRO A 76 4.50 0.32 7.76
N LEU A 77 3.98 -0.17 6.63
CA LEU A 77 2.55 -0.45 6.47
C LEU A 77 2.13 -1.65 7.32
N ASN A 78 2.91 -2.73 7.27
CA ASN A 78 2.66 -3.92 8.09
C ASN A 78 2.72 -3.60 9.59
N ASP A 79 3.69 -2.78 10.03
CA ASP A 79 3.80 -2.35 11.42
C ASP A 79 2.63 -1.48 11.85
N TRP A 80 2.11 -0.64 10.94
CA TRP A 80 0.87 0.08 11.18
C TRP A 80 -0.31 -0.87 11.36
N PHE A 81 -0.47 -1.87 10.48
CA PHE A 81 -1.54 -2.87 10.62
C PHE A 81 -1.47 -3.61 11.94
N LYS A 82 -0.31 -4.15 12.31
CA LYS A 82 -0.11 -4.86 13.60
C LYS A 82 -0.51 -4.04 14.83
N LYS A 83 -0.46 -2.70 14.73
CA LYS A 83 -0.80 -1.79 15.83
C LYS A 83 -2.27 -1.34 15.83
N ASN A 84 -2.97 -1.43 14.70
CA ASN A 84 -4.29 -0.80 14.53
C ASN A 84 -5.38 -1.76 14.00
N LEU A 85 -5.04 -3.03 13.72
CA LEU A 85 -5.95 -4.13 13.41
C LEU A 85 -5.81 -5.20 14.49
#